data_AF-A0A2V6L3K7-F1
#
_entry.id   AF-A0A2V6L3K7-F1
#
_cell.length_a   1.000
_cell.length_b   1.000
_cell.length_c   1.000
_cell.angle_alpha   90.00
_cell.angle_beta   90.00
_cell.angle_gamma   90.00
#
_symmetry.space_group_name_H-M   'P 1'
#
loop_
_entity.id
_entity.type
_entity.pdbx_description
1 polymer ?
#
loop_
_entity_poly.entity_id
_entity_poly.type
_entity_poly.pdbx_seq_one_letter_code
_entity_poly.pdbx_strand_id
1 'polypeptide(L)'
;MKRSSDVIALPSARPDLAQSYSASDSGIAQAISRAQENLLRQQRPDGHWCGELMVDSTLCSDYVLFMHWCGDVDPQLQQRCVRHIVRRQLPDGGWNIYYGGPSEVNASVKAYFALKLAGCSADAPFMQDARANIMRLGGIPQMNTFSKLYLALLGQFPWKYLPTIPVEMVLLPSWAPFHIYKMSSWSRAMLMPLSIISHFKPTRVLPGEKQLHELYPLGTEQTDLRLPRSEPFWTWRNFFLRVDDTLKFLHPLRLRPMRRRALEEAERWMLERIGEGSDGLATVFPAMLNCLIALRALGYSKKNPVYVKAEKDFAGLFVDDSEDFRIQPCFSPVWDTAINIIALAESGASPEHPA
;
A
#
# COMPACT_ATOMS: atom_id res chain seq x y z
N MET A 1 22.25 15.06 -38.11
CA MET A 1 21.71 14.43 -36.89
C MET A 1 22.77 14.56 -35.78
N LYS A 2 22.59 15.52 -34.86
CA LYS A 2 23.48 15.71 -33.71
C LYS A 2 23.18 14.61 -32.68
N ARG A 3 24.17 13.79 -32.33
CA ARG A 3 24.06 12.83 -31.23
C ARG A 3 24.04 13.60 -29.90
N SER A 4 23.06 13.30 -29.05
CA SER A 4 22.92 13.85 -27.70
C SER A 4 24.15 13.44 -26.87
N SER A 5 24.92 14.42 -26.40
CA SER A 5 26.14 14.25 -25.60
C SER A 5 25.87 14.13 -24.10
N ASP A 6 24.62 14.25 -23.65
CA ASP A 6 24.29 14.48 -22.23
C ASP A 6 23.58 13.29 -21.58
N VAL A 7 23.75 12.09 -22.13
CA VAL A 7 23.20 10.86 -21.53
C VAL A 7 24.34 9.98 -21.05
N ILE A 8 24.43 9.78 -19.74
CA ILE A 8 25.20 8.67 -19.17
C ILE A 8 24.46 7.39 -19.58
N ALA A 9 24.92 6.78 -20.68
CA ALA A 9 24.43 5.48 -21.09
C ALA A 9 24.92 4.45 -20.08
N LEU A 10 23.99 3.87 -19.31
CA LEU A 10 24.29 2.67 -18.53
C LEU A 10 24.53 1.52 -19.53
N PRO A 11 25.63 0.76 -19.41
CA PRO A 11 25.88 -0.36 -20.30
C PRO A 11 24.74 -1.37 -20.19
N SER A 12 24.05 -1.61 -21.30
CA SER A 12 22.98 -2.61 -21.42
C SER A 12 23.50 -4.05 -21.43
N ALA A 13 24.81 -4.21 -21.63
CA ALA A 13 25.51 -5.48 -21.54
C ALA A 13 26.17 -5.62 -20.17
N ARG A 14 26.10 -6.82 -19.57
CA ARG A 14 26.97 -7.20 -18.46
C ARG A 14 28.42 -6.86 -18.86
N PRO A 15 29.23 -6.25 -17.99
CA PRO A 15 30.64 -6.02 -18.30
C PRO A 15 31.26 -7.35 -18.76
N ASP A 16 32.12 -7.31 -19.78
CA ASP A 16 32.90 -8.47 -20.17
C ASP A 16 33.57 -9.02 -18.92
N LEU A 17 33.12 -10.20 -18.47
CA LEU A 17 33.73 -10.97 -17.39
C LEU A 17 35.06 -11.53 -17.91
N ALA A 18 36.00 -10.65 -18.25
CA ALA A 18 37.34 -11.01 -18.74
C ALA A 18 38.27 -11.44 -17.59
N GLN A 19 37.83 -11.38 -16.34
CA GLN A 19 38.46 -12.09 -15.23
C GLN A 19 37.80 -13.45 -15.06
N SER A 20 38.36 -14.44 -15.75
CA SER A 20 38.21 -15.84 -15.36
C SER A 20 38.84 -16.01 -13.98
N TYR A 21 38.02 -16.07 -12.94
CA TYR A 21 38.48 -16.54 -11.64
C TYR A 21 38.85 -18.03 -11.78
N SER A 22 39.99 -18.42 -11.19
CA SER A 22 40.35 -19.82 -11.12
C SER A 22 39.31 -20.57 -10.28
N ALA A 23 38.92 -21.78 -10.69
CA ALA A 23 38.09 -22.67 -9.87
C ALA A 23 38.74 -23.01 -8.51
N SER A 24 40.05 -22.75 -8.36
CA SER A 24 40.83 -22.91 -7.13
C SER A 24 41.10 -21.59 -6.38
N ASP A 25 40.35 -20.52 -6.67
CA ASP A 25 40.53 -19.25 -5.96
C ASP A 25 40.11 -19.39 -4.48
N SER A 26 41.13 -19.47 -3.61
CA SER A 26 40.95 -19.56 -2.16
C SER A 26 40.17 -18.40 -1.55
N GLY A 27 40.23 -17.21 -2.16
CA GLY A 27 39.47 -16.04 -1.73
C GLY A 27 37.97 -16.21 -1.98
N ILE A 28 37.61 -16.76 -3.14
CA ILE A 28 36.21 -17.09 -3.46
C ILE A 28 35.69 -18.18 -2.53
N ALA A 29 36.45 -19.26 -2.34
CA ALA A 29 36.06 -20.34 -1.43
C ALA A 29 35.83 -19.83 0.00
N GLN A 30 36.71 -18.95 0.49
CA GLN A 30 36.56 -18.34 1.82
C GLN A 30 35.35 -17.40 1.89
N ALA A 31 35.07 -16.64 0.83
CA ALA A 31 33.90 -15.77 0.77
C ALA A 31 32.59 -16.59 0.78
N ILE A 32 32.54 -17.69 0.02
CA ILE A 32 31.40 -18.62 0.00
C ILE A 32 31.18 -19.22 1.39
N SER A 33 32.23 -19.77 2.01
CA SER A 33 32.12 -20.35 3.36
C SER A 33 31.59 -19.34 4.39
N ARG A 34 32.10 -18.10 4.37
CA ARG A 34 31.60 -17.03 5.25
C ARG A 34 30.14 -16.66 4.96
N ALA A 35 29.71 -16.68 3.69
CA ALA A 35 28.34 -16.40 3.31
C ALA A 35 27.39 -17.54 3.76
N GLN A 36 27.78 -18.80 3.58
CA GLN A 36 27.04 -19.96 4.07
C GLN A 36 26.87 -19.92 5.58
N GLU A 37 27.96 -19.73 6.34
CA GLU A 37 27.90 -19.57 7.79
C GLU A 37 26.95 -18.44 8.20
N ASN A 38 26.98 -17.32 7.47
CA ASN A 38 26.10 -16.20 7.77
C ASN A 38 24.62 -16.51 7.50
N LEU A 39 24.30 -17.24 6.43
CA LEU A 39 22.94 -17.70 6.17
C LEU A 39 22.50 -18.67 7.27
N LEU A 40 23.29 -19.70 7.56
CA LEU A 40 22.97 -20.70 8.59
C LEU A 40 22.77 -20.09 9.97
N ARG A 41 23.57 -19.08 10.36
CA ARG A 41 23.38 -18.34 11.62
C ARG A 41 22.05 -17.58 11.72
N GLN A 42 21.46 -17.21 10.58
CA GLN A 42 20.19 -16.48 10.52
C GLN A 42 18.97 -17.41 10.43
N GLN A 43 19.18 -18.72 10.30
CA GLN A 43 18.09 -19.68 10.30
C GLN A 43 17.32 -19.60 11.61
N ARG A 44 15.99 -19.62 11.52
CA ARG A 44 15.16 -19.67 12.72
C ARG A 44 15.11 -21.08 13.31
N PRO A 45 14.78 -21.24 14.60
CA PRO A 45 14.73 -22.56 15.25
C PRO A 45 13.80 -23.59 14.60
N ASP A 46 12.76 -23.12 13.89
CA ASP A 46 11.80 -23.90 13.11
C ASP A 46 12.25 -24.18 11.67
N GLY A 47 13.50 -23.83 11.33
CA GLY A 47 14.17 -24.21 10.09
C GLY A 47 14.01 -23.22 8.94
N HIS A 48 13.13 -22.23 9.04
CA HIS A 48 12.93 -21.27 7.96
C HIS A 48 13.83 -20.03 8.09
N TRP A 49 13.99 -19.34 6.97
CA TRP A 49 14.48 -17.97 6.92
C TRP A 49 13.32 -17.02 6.65
N CYS A 50 13.38 -15.85 7.26
CA CYS A 50 12.45 -14.77 6.93
C CYS A 50 13.20 -13.46 7.10
N GLY A 51 13.53 -12.82 5.99
CA GLY A 51 14.02 -11.46 5.98
C GLY A 51 12.90 -10.47 6.28
N GLU A 52 13.26 -9.27 6.71
CA GLU A 52 12.32 -8.16 6.74
C GLU A 52 12.07 -7.64 5.32
N LEU A 53 10.80 -7.48 4.95
CA LEU A 53 10.41 -6.85 3.69
C LEU A 53 10.28 -5.33 3.88
N MET A 54 11.40 -4.64 3.67
CA MET A 54 11.49 -3.19 3.79
C MET A 54 10.69 -2.46 2.69
N VAL A 55 9.94 -1.44 3.11
CA VAL A 55 9.19 -0.52 2.23
C VAL A 55 9.43 0.93 2.64
N ASP A 56 8.84 1.87 1.92
CA ASP A 56 8.85 3.31 2.20
C ASP A 56 7.97 3.72 3.41
N SER A 57 7.79 5.02 3.65
CA SER A 57 7.04 5.56 4.79
C SER A 57 5.51 5.52 4.64
N THR A 58 4.99 5.08 3.48
CA THR A 58 3.55 5.15 3.16
C THR A 58 2.72 4.25 4.05
N LEU A 59 3.21 3.08 4.47
CA LEU A 59 2.42 2.16 5.30
C LEU A 59 2.19 2.72 6.71
N CYS A 60 3.23 3.31 7.32
CA CYS A 60 3.07 4.05 8.57
C CYS A 60 2.14 5.26 8.40
N SER A 61 2.24 5.96 7.27
CA SER A 61 1.36 7.10 6.97
C SER A 61 -0.11 6.68 6.87
N ASP A 62 -0.41 5.65 6.08
CA ASP A 62 -1.76 5.11 5.91
C ASP A 62 -2.33 4.58 7.23
N TYR A 63 -1.49 4.00 8.09
CA TYR A 63 -1.92 3.53 9.40
C TYR A 63 -2.25 4.67 10.38
N VAL A 64 -1.49 5.77 10.37
CA VAL A 64 -1.86 7.00 11.10
C VAL A 64 -3.21 7.54 10.61
N LEU A 65 -3.40 7.64 9.29
CA LEU A 65 -4.69 8.04 8.71
C LEU A 65 -5.83 7.12 9.18
N PHE A 66 -5.61 5.80 9.20
CA PHE A 66 -6.57 4.82 9.70
C PHE A 66 -6.93 5.03 11.17
N MET A 67 -5.95 5.23 12.06
CA MET A 67 -6.20 5.50 13.49
C MET A 67 -7.09 6.75 13.66
N HIS A 68 -6.77 7.84 12.95
CA HIS A 68 -7.55 9.08 12.98
C HIS A 68 -8.94 8.92 12.37
N TRP A 69 -9.09 8.12 11.31
CA TRP A 69 -10.40 7.79 10.74
C TRP A 69 -11.24 6.91 11.66
N CYS A 70 -10.62 5.96 12.36
CA CYS A 70 -11.28 5.06 13.31
C CYS A 70 -11.69 5.81 14.58
N GLY A 71 -10.88 6.77 15.04
CA GLY A 71 -11.14 7.63 16.21
C GLY A 71 -10.61 7.06 17.49
N ASP A 72 -9.65 6.16 17.32
CA ASP A 72 -8.97 5.49 18.38
C ASP A 72 -7.49 5.56 18.01
N VAL A 73 -6.88 6.63 18.48
CA VAL A 73 -5.48 6.96 18.22
C VAL A 73 -4.69 6.47 19.41
N ASP A 74 -3.82 5.49 19.19
CA ASP A 74 -2.78 5.13 20.15
C ASP A 74 -1.65 6.16 20.04
N PRO A 75 -1.42 7.00 21.07
CA PRO A 75 -0.42 8.06 21.01
C PRO A 75 1.01 7.53 20.89
N GLN A 76 1.32 6.39 21.53
CA GLN A 76 2.66 5.81 21.51
C GLN A 76 2.95 5.24 20.13
N LEU A 77 2.01 4.47 19.57
CA LEU A 77 2.14 3.90 18.24
C LEU A 77 2.17 4.99 17.17
N GLN A 78 1.34 6.02 17.27
CA GLN A 78 1.38 7.19 16.39
C GLN A 78 2.75 7.88 16.45
N GLN A 79 3.29 8.13 17.64
CA GLN A 79 4.59 8.79 17.78
C GLN A 79 5.71 7.99 17.11
N ARG A 80 5.63 6.66 17.18
CA ARG A 80 6.58 5.75 16.52
C ARG A 80 6.46 5.80 14.99
N CYS A 81 5.24 5.74 14.45
CA CYS A 81 5.00 5.98 13.01
C CYS A 81 5.52 7.34 12.55
N VAL A 82 5.25 8.40 13.33
CA VAL A 82 5.69 9.77 13.01
C VAL A 82 7.21 9.86 12.96
N ARG A 83 7.91 9.27 13.93
CA ARG A 83 9.38 9.24 13.94
C ARG A 83 9.94 8.58 12.68
N HIS A 84 9.36 7.45 12.28
CA HIS A 84 9.73 6.75 11.06
C HIS A 84 9.47 7.60 9.80
N ILE A 85 8.32 8.26 9.72
CA ILE A 85 7.97 9.14 8.60
C ILE A 85 8.96 10.31 8.50
N VAL A 86 9.24 11.01 9.61
CA VAL A 86 10.17 12.17 9.63
C VAL A 86 11.58 11.76 9.21
N ARG A 87 12.09 10.63 9.71
CA ARG A 87 13.45 10.14 9.37
C ARG A 87 13.65 9.86 7.88
N ARG A 88 12.56 9.62 7.14
CA ARG A 88 12.59 9.29 5.72
C ARG A 88 12.30 10.48 4.81
N GLN A 89 12.14 11.67 5.37
CA GLN A 89 12.03 12.87 4.55
C GLN A 89 13.32 13.10 3.77
N LEU A 90 13.19 13.38 2.48
CA LEU A 90 14.30 13.67 1.59
C LEU A 90 14.80 15.12 1.76
N PRO A 91 16.03 15.44 1.34
CA PRO A 91 16.57 16.80 1.42
C PRO A 91 15.73 17.87 0.70
N ASP A 92 14.93 17.48 -0.31
CA ASP A 92 14.03 18.37 -1.03
C ASP A 92 12.62 18.47 -0.41
N GLY A 93 12.45 17.93 0.81
CA GLY A 93 11.22 17.97 1.60
C GLY A 93 10.22 16.85 1.32
N GLY A 94 10.36 16.08 0.24
CA GLY A 94 9.41 15.02 -0.13
C GLY A 94 9.74 13.63 0.43
N TRP A 95 9.02 12.61 -0.05
CA TRP A 95 9.24 11.20 0.26
C TRP A 95 9.23 10.34 -1.01
N ASN A 96 10.06 9.30 -1.07
CA ASN A 96 10.15 8.36 -2.20
C ASN A 96 9.42 7.05 -1.89
N ILE A 97 9.32 6.19 -2.91
CA ILE A 97 8.70 4.85 -2.83
C ILE A 97 9.71 3.70 -3.02
N TYR A 98 10.99 4.02 -3.15
CA TYR A 98 12.10 3.06 -3.18
C TYR A 98 13.39 3.76 -2.75
N TYR A 99 14.35 2.96 -2.26
CA TYR A 99 15.62 3.48 -1.75
C TYR A 99 16.39 4.29 -2.81
N GLY A 100 16.79 5.51 -2.46
CA GLY A 100 17.50 6.42 -3.36
C GLY A 100 16.65 7.05 -4.47
N GLY A 101 15.34 6.80 -4.51
CA GLY A 101 14.43 7.39 -5.48
C GLY A 101 14.11 8.87 -5.22
N PRO A 102 13.55 9.59 -6.22
CA PRO A 102 13.09 10.97 -6.06
C PRO A 102 11.78 11.04 -5.25
N SER A 103 11.40 12.24 -4.81
CA SER A 103 10.08 12.44 -4.21
C SER A 103 8.96 12.02 -5.15
N GLU A 104 7.95 11.37 -4.58
CA GLU A 104 6.75 10.91 -5.26
C GLU A 104 5.52 11.53 -4.59
N VAL A 105 4.53 11.94 -5.38
CA VAL A 105 3.42 12.79 -4.90
C VAL A 105 2.51 12.06 -3.90
N ASN A 106 2.24 10.78 -4.11
CA ASN A 106 1.38 10.00 -3.21
C ASN A 106 2.09 9.76 -1.87
N ALA A 107 3.35 9.37 -1.90
CA ALA A 107 4.16 9.20 -0.68
C ALA A 107 4.26 10.51 0.10
N SER A 108 4.54 11.61 -0.58
CA SER A 108 4.74 12.92 0.05
C SER A 108 3.45 13.47 0.66
N VAL A 109 2.31 13.38 -0.03
CA VAL A 109 1.02 13.84 0.53
C VAL A 109 0.59 12.96 1.71
N LYS A 110 0.75 11.64 1.62
CA LYS A 110 0.42 10.72 2.74
C LYS A 110 1.26 11.03 3.98
N ALA A 111 2.56 11.19 3.81
CA ALA A 111 3.49 11.53 4.89
C ALA A 111 3.14 12.87 5.52
N TYR A 112 2.99 13.94 4.71
CA TYR A 112 2.57 15.25 5.21
C TYR A 112 1.25 15.19 5.98
N PHE A 113 0.25 14.48 5.45
CA PHE A 113 -1.05 14.40 6.10
C PHE A 113 -0.98 13.63 7.43
N ALA A 114 -0.24 12.52 7.49
CA ALA A 114 -0.03 11.78 8.73
C ALA A 114 0.65 12.66 9.80
N LEU A 115 1.68 13.43 9.42
CA LEU A 115 2.37 14.37 10.31
C LEU A 115 1.43 15.47 10.80
N LYS A 116 0.63 16.07 9.90
CA LYS A 116 -0.35 17.10 10.26
C LYS A 116 -1.44 16.56 11.20
N LEU A 117 -1.96 15.36 10.95
CA LEU A 117 -2.92 14.68 11.82
C LEU A 117 -2.36 14.45 13.23
N ALA A 118 -1.08 14.07 13.31
CA ALA A 118 -0.34 13.85 14.53
C ALA A 118 0.03 15.14 15.30
N GLY A 119 -0.27 16.33 14.75
CA GLY A 119 -0.09 17.61 15.42
C GLY A 119 1.14 18.41 14.98
N CYS A 120 1.88 17.98 13.95
CA CYS A 120 2.93 18.80 13.37
C CYS A 120 2.32 20.04 12.70
N SER A 121 2.77 21.23 13.09
CA SER A 121 2.31 22.49 12.50
C SER A 121 2.72 22.57 11.02
N ALA A 122 1.79 23.01 10.17
CA ALA A 122 2.06 23.28 8.75
C ALA A 122 3.10 24.41 8.54
N ASP A 123 3.35 25.22 9.56
CA ASP A 123 4.34 26.29 9.55
C ASP A 123 5.73 25.86 10.04
N ALA A 124 5.88 24.61 10.51
CA ALA A 124 7.20 24.09 10.85
C ALA A 124 8.08 24.02 9.58
N PRO A 125 9.39 24.36 9.64
CA PRO A 125 10.24 24.44 8.45
C PRO A 125 10.19 23.19 7.56
N PHE A 126 10.33 22.00 8.15
CA PHE A 126 10.29 20.73 7.42
C PHE A 126 8.91 20.43 6.79
N MET A 127 7.81 20.94 7.37
CA MET A 127 6.46 20.84 6.78
C MET A 127 6.29 21.85 5.63
N GLN A 128 6.89 23.03 5.74
CA GLN A 128 6.89 24.01 4.65
C GLN A 128 7.66 23.49 3.43
N ASP A 129 8.81 22.83 3.65
CA ASP A 129 9.59 22.16 2.59
C ASP A 129 8.78 21.04 1.95
N ALA A 130 8.13 20.20 2.75
CA ALA A 130 7.22 19.16 2.26
C ALA A 130 6.08 19.72 1.41
N ARG A 131 5.43 20.80 1.88
CA ARG A 131 4.39 21.49 1.12
C ARG A 131 4.94 22.01 -0.20
N ALA A 132 6.06 22.72 -0.20
CA ALA A 132 6.67 23.23 -1.42
C ALA A 132 6.99 22.11 -2.43
N ASN A 133 7.51 20.98 -1.95
CA ASN A 133 7.75 19.79 -2.77
C ASN A 133 6.46 19.23 -3.37
N ILE A 134 5.43 18.99 -2.56
CA ILE A 134 4.13 18.48 -2.99
C ILE A 134 3.52 19.39 -4.06
N MET A 135 3.61 20.70 -3.87
CA MET A 135 3.09 21.67 -4.83
C MET A 135 3.85 21.64 -6.16
N ARG A 136 5.18 21.47 -6.14
CA ARG A 136 6.00 21.24 -7.34
C ARG A 136 5.59 19.96 -8.08
N LEU A 137 5.15 18.93 -7.35
CA LEU A 137 4.62 17.69 -7.91
C LEU A 137 3.15 17.77 -8.34
N GLY A 138 2.51 18.93 -8.21
CA GLY A 138 1.13 19.19 -8.64
C GLY A 138 0.04 18.83 -7.62
N GLY A 139 0.43 18.54 -6.38
CA GLY A 139 -0.47 18.40 -5.23
C GLY A 139 -1.48 17.25 -5.31
N ILE A 140 -2.54 17.35 -4.50
CA ILE A 140 -3.60 16.32 -4.41
C ILE A 140 -4.21 15.95 -5.78
N PRO A 141 -4.44 16.87 -6.73
CA PRO A 141 -4.96 16.50 -8.05
C PRO A 141 -4.11 15.45 -8.80
N GLN A 142 -2.79 15.42 -8.60
CA GLN A 142 -1.88 14.46 -9.26
C GLN A 142 -1.76 13.11 -8.53
N MET A 143 -2.37 12.96 -7.35
CA MET A 143 -2.37 11.68 -6.65
C MET A 143 -3.14 10.59 -7.42
N ASN A 144 -2.72 9.35 -7.24
CA ASN A 144 -3.43 8.18 -7.74
C ASN A 144 -4.76 7.97 -6.98
N THR A 145 -5.63 7.18 -7.59
CA THR A 145 -6.97 6.91 -7.06
C THR A 145 -6.98 6.24 -5.68
N PHE A 146 -6.06 5.31 -5.45
CA PHE A 146 -6.00 4.56 -4.20
C PHE A 146 -5.68 5.49 -3.03
N SER A 147 -4.74 6.41 -3.21
CA SER A 147 -4.35 7.38 -2.17
C SER A 147 -5.45 8.42 -1.94
N LYS A 148 -6.13 8.87 -3.01
CA LYS A 148 -7.31 9.74 -2.90
C LYS A 148 -8.47 9.09 -2.13
N LEU A 149 -8.58 7.77 -2.10
CA LEU A 149 -9.58 7.06 -1.30
C LEU A 149 -9.37 7.29 0.20
N TYR A 150 -8.13 7.23 0.68
CA TYR A 150 -7.81 7.51 2.09
C TYR A 150 -8.06 8.98 2.45
N LEU A 151 -7.80 9.91 1.52
CA LEU A 151 -8.21 11.30 1.69
C LEU A 151 -9.73 11.44 1.81
N ALA A 152 -10.50 10.72 0.99
CA ALA A 152 -11.96 10.75 1.03
C ALA A 152 -12.55 10.18 2.32
N LEU A 153 -11.92 9.15 2.92
CA LEU A 153 -12.29 8.65 4.25
C LEU A 153 -12.23 9.74 5.31
N LEU A 154 -11.29 10.69 5.20
CA LEU A 154 -11.09 11.81 6.12
C LEU A 154 -11.66 13.14 5.58
N GLY A 155 -12.54 13.07 4.57
CA GLY A 155 -13.21 14.25 4.00
C GLY A 155 -12.30 15.20 3.21
N GLN A 156 -11.06 14.82 2.94
CA GLN A 156 -10.06 15.64 2.22
C GLN A 156 -10.10 15.44 0.70
N PHE A 157 -10.95 14.55 0.19
CA PHE A 157 -11.17 14.40 -1.25
C PHE A 157 -12.63 13.99 -1.55
N PRO A 158 -13.31 14.58 -2.55
CA PRO A 158 -14.71 14.27 -2.80
C PRO A 158 -14.92 12.86 -3.39
N TRP A 159 -15.77 12.05 -2.74
CA TRP A 159 -16.13 10.70 -3.23
C TRP A 159 -16.67 10.66 -4.66
N LYS A 160 -17.28 11.75 -5.16
CA LYS A 160 -17.81 11.82 -6.54
C LYS A 160 -16.72 11.68 -7.62
N TYR A 161 -15.47 11.99 -7.29
CA TYR A 161 -14.34 11.89 -8.22
C TYR A 161 -13.58 10.56 -8.13
N LEU A 162 -13.86 9.73 -7.12
CA LEU A 162 -13.34 8.37 -7.03
C LEU A 162 -14.15 7.43 -7.93
N PRO A 163 -13.55 6.40 -8.53
CA PRO A 163 -14.28 5.40 -9.30
C PRO A 163 -15.18 4.59 -8.38
N THR A 164 -16.34 4.23 -8.90
CA THR A 164 -17.30 3.38 -8.21
C THR A 164 -16.82 1.93 -8.26
N ILE A 165 -16.75 1.28 -7.10
CA ILE A 165 -16.48 -0.16 -7.01
C ILE A 165 -17.81 -0.84 -6.63
N PRO A 166 -18.58 -1.36 -7.60
CA PRO A 166 -19.90 -1.91 -7.32
C PRO A 166 -19.77 -3.25 -6.59
N VAL A 167 -20.23 -3.31 -5.33
CA VAL A 167 -20.26 -4.56 -4.54
C VAL A 167 -21.01 -5.69 -5.24
N GLU A 168 -21.98 -5.37 -6.12
CA GLU A 168 -22.73 -6.32 -6.92
C GLU A 168 -21.86 -7.20 -7.83
N MET A 169 -20.59 -6.85 -8.07
CA MET A 169 -19.65 -7.68 -8.82
C MET A 169 -19.46 -9.08 -8.20
N VAL A 170 -19.67 -9.22 -6.88
CA VAL A 170 -19.59 -10.52 -6.19
C VAL A 170 -20.70 -11.49 -6.62
N LEU A 171 -21.83 -10.96 -7.10
CA LEU A 171 -22.98 -11.76 -7.53
C LEU A 171 -22.97 -12.07 -9.02
N LEU A 172 -21.98 -11.57 -9.77
CA LEU A 172 -21.88 -11.87 -11.19
C LEU A 172 -21.68 -13.38 -11.38
N PRO A 173 -22.25 -13.98 -12.44
CA PRO A 173 -21.98 -15.37 -12.76
C PRO A 173 -20.54 -15.55 -13.26
N SER A 174 -20.00 -16.76 -13.11
CA SER A 174 -18.61 -17.08 -13.48
C SER A 174 -18.27 -16.82 -14.95
N TRP A 175 -19.26 -16.86 -15.85
CA TRP A 175 -19.07 -16.55 -17.27
C TRP A 175 -18.86 -15.04 -17.54
N ALA A 176 -19.32 -14.14 -16.67
CA ALA A 176 -19.23 -12.70 -16.89
C ALA A 176 -17.78 -12.22 -16.96
N PRO A 177 -17.45 -11.20 -17.79
CA PRO A 177 -16.07 -10.74 -17.98
C PRO A 177 -15.46 -10.10 -16.72
N PHE A 178 -16.27 -9.47 -15.86
CA PHE A 178 -15.82 -8.77 -14.64
C PHE A 178 -16.11 -9.56 -13.35
N HIS A 179 -16.31 -10.88 -13.46
CA HIS A 179 -16.49 -11.73 -12.31
C HIS A 179 -15.24 -11.72 -11.42
N ILE A 180 -15.43 -11.64 -10.09
CA ILE A 180 -14.31 -11.48 -9.14
C ILE A 180 -13.26 -12.59 -9.23
N TYR A 181 -13.64 -13.81 -9.63
CA TYR A 181 -12.71 -14.93 -9.75
C TYR A 181 -11.90 -14.93 -11.05
N LYS A 182 -12.16 -13.99 -11.97
CA LYS A 182 -11.28 -13.70 -13.12
C LYS A 182 -10.21 -12.65 -12.80
N MET A 183 -10.27 -12.05 -11.61
CA MET A 183 -9.23 -11.15 -11.10
C MET A 183 -8.14 -11.96 -10.39
N SER A 184 -6.91 -11.44 -10.39
CA SER A 184 -5.83 -12.02 -9.59
C SER A 184 -6.22 -12.07 -8.10
N SER A 185 -5.65 -13.01 -7.36
CA SER A 185 -5.94 -13.21 -5.93
C SER A 185 -5.76 -11.92 -5.12
N TRP A 186 -4.66 -11.21 -5.37
CA TRP A 186 -4.32 -9.97 -4.67
C TRP A 186 -5.29 -8.82 -5.00
N SER A 187 -5.60 -8.61 -6.29
CA SER A 187 -6.57 -7.59 -6.69
C SER A 187 -7.97 -7.88 -6.14
N ARG A 188 -8.40 -9.15 -6.17
CA ARG A 188 -9.69 -9.57 -5.60
C ARG A 188 -9.77 -9.28 -4.09
N ALA A 189 -8.72 -9.60 -3.34
CA ALA A 189 -8.64 -9.38 -1.90
C ALA A 189 -8.67 -7.90 -1.51
N MET A 190 -8.11 -7.01 -2.33
CA MET A 190 -8.23 -5.56 -2.12
C MET A 190 -9.61 -5.02 -2.54
N LEU A 191 -10.13 -5.46 -3.69
CA LEU A 191 -11.38 -4.92 -4.23
C LEU A 191 -12.61 -5.27 -3.40
N MET A 192 -12.63 -6.43 -2.75
CA MET A 192 -13.78 -6.84 -1.94
C MET A 192 -14.09 -5.86 -0.79
N PRO A 193 -13.16 -5.56 0.15
CA PRO A 193 -13.40 -4.55 1.17
C PRO A 193 -13.59 -3.15 0.57
N LEU A 194 -12.85 -2.79 -0.49
CA LEU A 194 -13.02 -1.51 -1.16
C LEU A 194 -14.42 -1.33 -1.78
N SER A 195 -15.08 -2.40 -2.21
CA SER A 195 -16.45 -2.34 -2.72
C SER A 195 -17.47 -2.01 -1.63
N ILE A 196 -17.25 -2.52 -0.41
CA ILE A 196 -18.04 -2.20 0.78
C ILE A 196 -17.79 -0.75 1.19
N ILE A 197 -16.52 -0.33 1.23
CA ILE A 197 -16.13 1.06 1.53
C ILE A 197 -16.75 2.02 0.49
N SER A 198 -16.71 1.67 -0.79
CA SER A 198 -17.31 2.46 -1.87
C SER A 198 -18.84 2.56 -1.76
N HIS A 199 -19.50 1.59 -1.13
CA HIS A 199 -20.93 1.62 -0.85
C HIS A 199 -21.27 2.59 0.28
N PHE A 200 -20.61 2.43 1.44
CA PHE A 200 -20.92 3.22 2.64
C PHE A 200 -20.32 4.64 2.63
N LYS A 201 -19.20 4.83 1.93
CA LYS A 201 -18.42 6.09 1.90
C LYS A 201 -18.19 6.65 3.31
N PRO A 202 -17.67 5.83 4.25
CA PRO A 202 -17.67 6.17 5.66
C PRO A 202 -16.69 7.31 5.91
N THR A 203 -17.22 8.53 5.95
CA THR A 203 -16.41 9.77 5.99
C THR A 203 -16.37 10.31 7.40
N ARG A 204 -15.17 10.63 7.87
CA ARG A 204 -14.98 11.43 9.08
C ARG A 204 -14.58 12.84 8.71
N VAL A 205 -15.33 13.80 9.23
CA VAL A 205 -15.02 15.23 9.09
C VAL A 205 -13.89 15.59 10.05
N LEU A 206 -12.87 16.25 9.51
CA LEU A 206 -11.73 16.74 10.29
C LEU A 206 -11.95 18.20 10.73
N PRO A 207 -11.38 18.58 11.89
CA PRO A 207 -11.26 19.99 12.29
C PRO A 207 -10.53 20.82 11.22
N GLY A 208 -10.80 22.13 11.18
CA GLY A 208 -10.28 23.05 10.16
C GLY A 208 -8.74 23.05 10.07
N GLU A 209 -8.08 23.03 11.22
CA GLU A 209 -6.62 23.01 11.35
C GLU A 209 -5.97 21.73 10.82
N LYS A 210 -6.75 20.65 10.61
CA LYS A 210 -6.27 19.36 10.09
C LYS A 210 -6.66 19.13 8.62
N GLN A 211 -7.30 20.09 7.96
CA GLN A 211 -7.64 19.99 6.54
C GLN A 211 -6.42 20.19 5.65
N LEU A 212 -6.49 19.81 4.37
CA LEU A 212 -5.36 19.83 3.43
C LEU A 212 -5.50 20.86 2.30
N HIS A 213 -6.22 21.96 2.54
CA HIS A 213 -6.42 23.02 1.54
C HIS A 213 -5.11 23.52 0.94
N GLU A 214 -4.04 23.57 1.74
CA GLU A 214 -2.73 24.05 1.30
C GLU A 214 -1.97 23.10 0.36
N LEU A 215 -2.49 21.87 0.13
CA LEU A 215 -1.92 20.89 -0.80
C LEU A 215 -2.65 20.84 -2.15
N TYR A 216 -3.62 21.72 -2.35
CA TYR A 216 -4.24 21.96 -3.65
C TYR A 216 -3.55 23.13 -4.35
N PRO A 217 -3.05 22.95 -5.60
CA PRO A 217 -2.64 24.07 -6.43
C PRO A 217 -3.73 25.13 -6.53
N LEU A 218 -3.31 26.40 -6.57
CA LEU A 218 -4.24 27.54 -6.51
C LEU A 218 -5.38 27.38 -7.51
N GLY A 219 -6.61 27.46 -7.01
CA GLY A 219 -7.82 27.33 -7.80
C GLY A 219 -8.23 25.91 -8.18
N THR A 220 -7.45 24.86 -7.86
CA THR A 220 -7.80 23.48 -8.26
C THR A 220 -8.80 22.79 -7.35
N GLU A 221 -8.88 23.15 -6.06
CA GLU A 221 -9.73 22.45 -5.08
C GLU A 221 -11.22 22.46 -5.45
N GLN A 222 -11.69 23.57 -6.03
CA GLN A 222 -13.09 23.76 -6.46
C GLN A 222 -13.32 23.39 -7.93
N THR A 223 -12.29 22.91 -8.64
CA THR A 223 -12.42 22.52 -10.05
C THR A 223 -12.99 21.12 -10.19
N ASP A 224 -13.30 20.77 -11.44
CA ASP A 224 -13.70 19.43 -11.79
C ASP A 224 -12.51 18.47 -11.80
N LEU A 225 -12.34 17.72 -10.71
CA LEU A 225 -11.27 16.74 -10.53
C LEU A 225 -11.54 15.39 -11.22
N ARG A 226 -12.46 15.34 -12.20
CA ARG A 226 -12.70 14.14 -13.01
C ARG A 226 -11.45 13.79 -13.82
N LEU A 227 -11.24 12.49 -14.01
CA LEU A 227 -10.18 12.02 -14.91
C LEU A 227 -10.46 12.51 -16.34
N PRO A 228 -9.44 13.07 -17.03
CA PRO A 228 -9.63 13.55 -18.39
C PRO A 228 -9.97 12.38 -19.32
N ARG A 229 -10.86 12.63 -20.28
CA ARG A 229 -11.18 11.68 -21.35
C ARG A 229 -10.10 11.77 -22.43
N SER A 230 -9.83 10.65 -23.12
CA SER A 230 -8.99 10.67 -24.32
C SER A 230 -9.70 11.46 -25.45
N GLU A 231 -8.94 12.09 -26.34
CA GLU A 231 -9.51 12.83 -27.49
C GLU A 231 -10.41 11.95 -28.37
N PRO A 232 -10.05 10.70 -28.74
CA PRO A 232 -10.95 9.86 -29.52
C PRO A 232 -12.17 9.44 -28.71
N PHE A 233 -13.36 9.53 -29.30
CA PHE A 233 -14.61 9.24 -28.59
C PHE A 233 -14.69 7.81 -28.05
N TRP A 234 -14.24 6.83 -28.84
CA TRP A 234 -14.22 5.41 -28.49
C TRP A 234 -12.79 4.97 -28.14
N THR A 235 -12.52 4.91 -26.84
CA THR A 235 -11.34 4.24 -26.27
C THR A 235 -11.81 3.40 -25.09
N TRP A 236 -11.03 2.38 -24.72
CA TRP A 236 -11.31 1.62 -23.49
C TRP A 236 -11.38 2.55 -22.25
N ARG A 237 -10.51 3.56 -22.18
CA ARG A 237 -10.56 4.60 -21.14
C ARG A 237 -11.92 5.30 -21.12
N ASN A 238 -12.36 5.85 -22.24
CA ASN A 238 -13.61 6.59 -22.32
C ASN A 238 -14.84 5.70 -22.10
N PHE A 239 -14.77 4.42 -22.52
CA PHE A 239 -15.80 3.43 -22.18
C PHE A 239 -15.92 3.24 -20.67
N PHE A 240 -14.82 2.91 -19.97
CA PHE A 240 -14.85 2.70 -18.52
C PHE A 240 -15.22 3.96 -17.74
N LEU A 241 -14.79 5.15 -18.18
CA LEU A 241 -15.20 6.42 -17.58
C LEU A 241 -16.72 6.65 -17.73
N ARG A 242 -17.32 6.32 -18.89
CA ARG A 242 -18.78 6.40 -19.07
C ARG A 242 -19.53 5.38 -18.22
N VAL A 243 -19.01 4.17 -18.08
CA VAL A 243 -19.58 3.15 -17.18
C VAL A 243 -19.59 3.67 -15.74
N ASP A 244 -18.47 4.24 -15.28
CA ASP A 244 -18.38 4.84 -13.94
C ASP A 244 -19.35 6.03 -13.76
N ASP A 245 -19.41 6.95 -14.72
CA ASP A 245 -20.37 8.07 -14.73
C ASP A 245 -21.82 7.55 -14.62
N THR A 246 -22.14 6.47 -15.35
CA THR A 246 -23.46 5.82 -15.32
C THR A 246 -23.73 5.21 -13.95
N LEU A 247 -22.78 4.47 -13.38
CA LEU A 247 -22.93 3.89 -12.03
C LEU A 247 -23.14 4.96 -10.95
N LYS A 248 -22.44 6.09 -11.07
CA LYS A 248 -22.60 7.26 -10.19
C LYS A 248 -23.95 7.91 -10.35
N PHE A 249 -24.42 8.10 -11.58
CA PHE A 249 -25.76 8.64 -11.86
C PHE A 249 -26.87 7.73 -11.31
N LEU A 250 -26.72 6.41 -11.42
CA LEU A 250 -27.69 5.44 -10.88
C LEU A 250 -27.62 5.27 -9.35
N HIS A 251 -26.57 5.75 -8.69
CA HIS A 251 -26.39 5.55 -7.25
C HIS A 251 -27.48 6.23 -6.38
N PRO A 252 -27.86 7.50 -6.60
CA PRO A 252 -28.93 8.16 -5.82
C PRO A 252 -30.32 7.56 -6.04
N LEU A 253 -30.57 6.90 -7.16
CA LEU A 253 -31.89 6.35 -7.51
C LEU A 253 -32.30 5.15 -6.64
N ARG A 254 -31.38 4.57 -5.85
CA ARG A 254 -31.61 3.39 -4.97
C ARG A 254 -32.22 2.15 -5.66
N LEU A 255 -32.30 2.13 -7.00
CA LEU A 255 -32.82 1.02 -7.82
C LEU A 255 -31.81 -0.14 -7.93
N ARG A 256 -31.41 -0.73 -6.81
CA ARG A 256 -30.41 -1.81 -6.77
C ARG A 256 -30.94 -2.98 -5.92
N PRO A 257 -31.87 -3.79 -6.46
CA PRO A 257 -32.60 -4.81 -5.70
C PRO A 257 -31.70 -5.90 -5.09
N MET A 258 -30.47 -6.05 -5.59
CA MET A 258 -29.49 -7.03 -5.12
C MET A 258 -28.40 -6.45 -4.23
N ARG A 259 -28.44 -5.14 -3.91
CA ARG A 259 -27.38 -4.47 -3.16
C ARG A 259 -27.16 -5.08 -1.79
N ARG A 260 -28.24 -5.33 -1.05
CA ARG A 260 -28.19 -5.93 0.29
C ARG A 260 -27.55 -7.33 0.22
N ARG A 261 -28.06 -8.18 -0.68
CA ARG A 261 -27.50 -9.52 -0.90
C ARG A 261 -26.03 -9.48 -1.30
N ALA A 262 -25.62 -8.51 -2.12
CA ALA A 262 -24.24 -8.34 -2.52
C ALA A 262 -23.33 -7.93 -1.34
N LEU A 263 -23.83 -7.07 -0.43
CA LEU A 263 -23.10 -6.73 0.80
C LEU A 263 -22.95 -7.93 1.71
N GLU A 264 -24.02 -8.70 1.93
CA GLU A 264 -24.00 -9.92 2.75
C GLU A 264 -23.03 -10.97 2.16
N GLU A 265 -22.96 -11.10 0.83
CA GLU A 265 -22.03 -12.00 0.16
C GLU A 265 -20.59 -11.49 0.22
N ALA A 266 -20.36 -10.20 0.04
CA ALA A 266 -19.04 -9.59 0.17
C ALA A 266 -18.48 -9.68 1.59
N GLU A 267 -19.33 -9.46 2.59
CA GLU A 267 -19.02 -9.66 4.01
C GLU A 267 -18.64 -11.11 4.27
N ARG A 268 -19.50 -12.07 3.90
CA ARG A 268 -19.23 -13.51 4.04
C ARG A 268 -17.91 -13.91 3.40
N TRP A 269 -17.68 -13.46 2.17
CA TRP A 269 -16.44 -13.73 1.43
C TRP A 269 -15.20 -13.28 2.21
N MET A 270 -15.24 -12.10 2.83
CA MET A 270 -14.15 -11.61 3.68
C MET A 270 -14.01 -12.44 4.95
N LEU A 271 -15.11 -12.68 5.67
CA LEU A 271 -15.12 -13.41 6.94
C LEU A 271 -14.55 -14.81 6.82
N GLU A 272 -14.93 -15.55 5.75
CA GLU A 272 -14.38 -16.87 5.45
C GLU A 272 -12.85 -16.87 5.32
N ARG A 273 -12.27 -15.76 4.82
CA ARG A 273 -10.83 -15.67 4.48
C ARG A 273 -9.98 -15.04 5.56
N ILE A 274 -10.60 -14.39 6.55
CA ILE A 274 -9.94 -13.92 7.77
C ILE A 274 -10.23 -14.82 8.98
N GLY A 275 -10.91 -15.94 8.76
CA GLY A 275 -11.27 -16.91 9.80
C GLY A 275 -10.06 -17.58 10.46
N GLU A 276 -10.33 -18.63 11.24
CA GLU A 276 -9.28 -19.39 11.94
C GLU A 276 -8.23 -19.95 10.96
N GLY A 277 -6.95 -19.89 11.35
CA GLY A 277 -5.82 -20.34 10.53
C GLY A 277 -5.33 -19.35 9.48
N SER A 278 -6.00 -18.20 9.30
CA SER A 278 -5.53 -17.11 8.44
C SER A 278 -4.82 -16.03 9.26
N ASP A 279 -3.69 -15.52 8.76
CA ASP A 279 -2.99 -14.35 9.31
C ASP A 279 -3.47 -13.04 8.66
N GLY A 280 -4.75 -13.01 8.28
CA GLY A 280 -5.43 -11.85 7.71
C GLY A 280 -5.66 -11.92 6.21
N LEU A 281 -6.47 -10.98 5.70
CA LEU A 281 -6.99 -11.05 4.34
C LEU A 281 -5.86 -10.97 3.30
N ALA A 282 -5.60 -12.10 2.63
CA ALA A 282 -4.50 -12.27 1.68
C ALA A 282 -3.10 -11.91 2.24
N THR A 283 -2.97 -11.81 3.57
CA THR A 283 -1.72 -11.54 4.30
C THR A 283 -0.90 -10.38 3.74
N VAL A 284 -1.59 -9.32 3.29
CA VAL A 284 -1.01 -8.15 2.64
C VAL A 284 -1.64 -6.87 3.17
N PHE A 285 -0.80 -5.88 3.49
CA PHE A 285 -1.19 -4.64 4.15
C PHE A 285 -2.44 -3.97 3.56
N PRO A 286 -2.54 -3.71 2.24
CA PRO A 286 -3.70 -2.98 1.71
C PRO A 286 -5.02 -3.73 1.88
N ALA A 287 -5.02 -5.05 1.72
CA ALA A 287 -6.24 -5.85 1.86
C ALA A 287 -6.66 -5.94 3.33
N MET A 288 -5.69 -6.12 4.24
CA MET A 288 -5.95 -6.19 5.68
C MET A 288 -6.45 -4.86 6.24
N LEU A 289 -5.81 -3.73 5.90
CA LEU A 289 -6.25 -2.41 6.36
C LEU A 289 -7.65 -2.06 5.83
N ASN A 290 -7.90 -2.30 4.53
CA ASN A 290 -9.22 -2.10 3.95
C ASN A 290 -10.27 -3.04 4.58
N CYS A 291 -9.89 -4.26 4.96
CA CYS A 291 -10.77 -5.17 5.68
C CYS A 291 -11.20 -4.60 7.04
N LEU A 292 -10.26 -4.04 7.81
CA LEU A 292 -10.59 -3.35 9.07
C LEU A 292 -11.56 -2.18 8.85
N ILE A 293 -11.32 -1.36 7.83
CA ILE A 293 -12.21 -0.23 7.48
C ILE A 293 -13.61 -0.75 7.07
N ALA A 294 -13.67 -1.80 6.24
CA ALA A 294 -14.92 -2.39 5.79
C ALA A 294 -15.72 -3.00 6.95
N LEU A 295 -15.08 -3.72 7.88
CA LEU A 295 -15.73 -4.27 9.07
C LEU A 295 -16.33 -3.15 9.95
N ARG A 296 -15.59 -2.06 10.16
CA ARG A 296 -16.12 -0.88 10.87
C ARG A 296 -17.30 -0.24 10.14
N ALA A 297 -17.24 -0.15 8.81
CA ALA A 297 -18.33 0.37 8.00
C ALA A 297 -19.59 -0.53 8.04
N LEU A 298 -19.42 -1.84 8.20
CA LEU A 298 -20.49 -2.83 8.41
C LEU A 298 -21.04 -2.82 9.85
N GLY A 299 -20.44 -2.06 10.77
CA GLY A 299 -20.91 -1.92 12.15
C GLY A 299 -20.25 -2.87 13.16
N TYR A 300 -19.17 -3.57 12.79
CA TYR A 300 -18.41 -4.38 13.74
C TYR A 300 -17.77 -3.48 14.80
N SER A 301 -18.04 -3.78 16.07
CA SER A 301 -17.42 -3.06 17.18
C SER A 301 -16.02 -3.59 17.46
N LYS A 302 -15.19 -2.81 18.18
CA LYS A 302 -13.86 -3.25 18.65
C LYS A 302 -13.88 -4.47 19.57
N LYS A 303 -15.03 -4.78 20.15
CA LYS A 303 -15.21 -5.96 21.02
C LYS A 303 -15.66 -7.19 20.25
N ASN A 304 -16.00 -7.05 18.97
CA ASN A 304 -16.39 -8.19 18.15
C ASN A 304 -15.16 -9.10 17.94
N PRO A 305 -15.24 -10.41 18.24
CA PRO A 305 -14.11 -11.33 18.12
C PRO A 305 -13.45 -11.35 16.73
N VAL A 306 -14.24 -11.20 15.67
CA VAL A 306 -13.75 -11.12 14.29
C VAL A 306 -12.87 -9.89 14.10
N TYR A 307 -13.32 -8.74 14.61
CA TYR A 307 -12.58 -7.48 14.48
C TYR A 307 -11.29 -7.51 15.31
N VAL A 308 -11.36 -8.01 16.55
CA VAL A 308 -10.19 -8.19 17.42
C VAL A 308 -9.15 -9.09 16.75
N LYS A 309 -9.58 -10.20 16.16
CA LYS A 309 -8.69 -11.09 15.39
C LYS A 309 -8.07 -10.35 14.21
N ALA A 310 -8.86 -9.66 13.39
CA ALA A 310 -8.34 -8.93 12.24
C ALA A 310 -7.35 -7.82 12.64
N GLU A 311 -7.58 -7.11 13.75
CA GLU A 311 -6.64 -6.12 14.30
C GLU A 311 -5.34 -6.80 14.76
N LYS A 312 -5.43 -7.98 15.41
CA LYS A 312 -4.27 -8.77 15.83
C LYS A 312 -3.45 -9.25 14.63
N ASP A 313 -4.10 -9.79 13.60
CA ASP A 313 -3.46 -10.24 12.37
C ASP A 313 -2.73 -9.07 11.69
N PHE A 314 -3.38 -7.90 11.61
CA PHE A 314 -2.78 -6.68 11.07
C PHE A 314 -1.57 -6.22 11.87
N ALA A 315 -1.65 -6.23 13.20
CA ALA A 315 -0.53 -5.90 14.09
C ALA A 315 0.63 -6.88 13.95
N GLY A 316 0.39 -8.09 13.43
CA GLY A 316 1.46 -9.02 13.05
C GLY A 316 2.47 -8.40 12.08
N LEU A 317 2.04 -7.51 11.18
CA LEU A 317 2.91 -6.83 10.20
C LEU A 317 3.89 -5.83 10.83
N PHE A 318 3.75 -5.52 12.12
CA PHE A 318 4.56 -4.52 12.79
C PHE A 318 5.98 -5.03 13.05
N VAL A 319 6.95 -4.17 12.80
CA VAL A 319 8.35 -4.39 13.15
C VAL A 319 8.72 -3.35 14.19
N ASP A 320 8.88 -3.83 15.42
CA ASP A 320 9.27 -3.06 16.58
C ASP A 320 10.78 -3.22 16.81
N ASP A 321 11.56 -2.42 16.11
CA ASP A 321 12.99 -2.32 16.36
C ASP A 321 13.25 -1.22 17.38
N SER A 322 14.24 -1.44 18.23
CA SER A 322 14.67 -0.53 19.30
C SER A 322 14.88 0.91 18.81
N GLU A 323 15.37 1.06 17.58
CA GLU A 323 15.65 2.35 16.99
C GLU A 323 14.48 2.91 16.18
N ASP A 324 13.66 2.08 15.52
CA ASP A 324 12.66 2.51 14.52
C ASP A 324 11.42 1.60 14.48
N PHE A 325 10.26 2.17 14.16
CA PHE A 325 9.04 1.40 13.93
C PHE A 325 8.68 1.40 12.45
N ARG A 326 8.36 0.24 11.92
CA ARG A 326 7.95 0.09 10.53
C ARG A 326 6.87 -0.98 10.40
N ILE A 327 6.12 -0.93 9.31
CA ILE A 327 5.07 -1.89 8.99
C ILE A 327 5.49 -2.59 7.70
N GLN A 328 5.48 -3.91 7.70
CA GLN A 328 5.78 -4.70 6.51
C GLN A 328 4.55 -4.80 5.59
N PRO A 329 4.73 -4.85 4.27
CA PRO A 329 3.62 -5.04 3.34
C PRO A 329 3.09 -6.47 3.39
N CYS A 330 3.95 -7.46 3.64
CA CYS A 330 3.66 -8.89 3.84
C CYS A 330 4.94 -9.60 4.32
N PHE A 331 4.90 -10.92 4.46
CA PHE A 331 6.05 -11.76 4.83
C PHE A 331 6.50 -12.66 3.67
N SER A 332 7.77 -13.09 3.71
CA SER A 332 8.41 -13.93 2.67
C SER A 332 9.02 -15.26 3.16
N PRO A 333 8.54 -15.93 4.24
CA PRO A 333 9.28 -17.04 4.86
C PRO A 333 9.50 -18.22 3.92
N VAL A 334 8.49 -18.60 3.12
CA VAL A 334 8.60 -19.70 2.16
C VAL A 334 9.56 -19.36 1.02
N TRP A 335 9.50 -18.11 0.54
CA TRP A 335 10.33 -17.63 -0.55
C TRP A 335 11.80 -17.54 -0.16
N ASP A 336 12.08 -16.93 0.99
CA ASP A 336 13.43 -16.76 1.52
C ASP A 336 14.07 -18.11 1.83
N THR A 337 13.30 -19.03 2.41
CA THR A 337 13.77 -20.39 2.71
C THR A 337 14.12 -21.15 1.44
N ALA A 338 13.26 -21.14 0.42
CA ALA A 338 13.52 -21.84 -0.83
C ALA A 338 14.80 -21.31 -1.52
N ILE A 339 14.98 -19.98 -1.58
CA ILE A 339 16.18 -19.38 -2.17
C ILE A 339 17.42 -19.72 -1.38
N ASN A 340 17.36 -19.68 -0.04
CA ASN A 340 18.52 -20.01 0.80
C ASN A 340 18.90 -21.49 0.70
N ILE A 341 17.93 -22.42 0.63
CA ILE A 341 18.21 -23.84 0.39
C ILE A 341 18.92 -24.05 -0.95
N ILE A 342 18.42 -23.41 -2.01
CA ILE A 342 19.06 -23.48 -3.34
C ILE A 342 20.48 -22.91 -3.28
N ALA A 343 20.66 -21.74 -2.66
CA ALA A 343 21.97 -21.10 -2.55
C ALA A 343 22.97 -21.96 -1.74
N LEU A 344 22.54 -22.59 -0.65
CA LEU A 344 23.37 -23.50 0.14
C LEU A 344 23.76 -24.75 -0.66
N ALA A 345 22.81 -25.36 -1.37
CA ALA A 345 23.07 -26.53 -2.20
C ALA A 345 24.03 -26.22 -3.36
N GLU A 346 23.81 -25.13 -4.10
CA GLU A 346 24.68 -24.73 -5.22
C GLU A 346 26.08 -24.31 -4.77
N SER A 347 26.21 -23.82 -3.52
CA SER A 347 27.51 -23.47 -2.93
C SER A 347 28.24 -24.65 -2.28
N GLY A 348 27.72 -25.88 -2.41
CA GLY A 348 28.40 -27.10 -1.98
C GLY A 348 28.12 -27.54 -0.54
N ALA A 349 27.06 -27.04 0.11
CA ALA A 349 26.59 -27.61 1.37
C ALA A 349 26.11 -29.06 1.17
N SER A 350 26.35 -29.92 2.16
CA SER A 350 25.93 -31.32 2.11
C SER A 350 24.40 -31.45 2.04
N PRO A 351 23.85 -32.33 1.19
CA PRO A 351 22.41 -32.64 1.19
C PRO A 351 21.88 -33.18 2.52
N GLU A 352 22.76 -33.73 3.36
CA GLU A 352 22.48 -34.27 4.69
C GLU A 352 22.74 -33.24 5.81
N HIS A 353 23.02 -31.98 5.45
CA HIS A 353 23.19 -30.91 6.43
C HIS A 353 21.90 -30.77 7.28
N PRO A 354 21.98 -30.64 8.62
CA PRO A 354 20.80 -30.65 9.50
C PRO A 354 19.91 -29.39 9.42
N ALA A 355 20.28 -28.42 8.59
CA ALA A 355 19.60 -27.14 8.45
C ALA A 355 18.59 -27.20 7.30
#